data_AF-A0A497NGE1-F1
#
_entry.id   AF-A0A497NGE1-F1
#
_cell.length_a   1.000
_cell.length_b   1.000
_cell.length_c   1.000
_cell.angle_alpha   90.00
_cell.angle_beta   90.00
_cell.angle_gamma   90.00
#
_symmetry.space_group_name_H-M   'P 1'
#
loop_
_entity.id
_entity.type
_entity.pdbx_description
1 polymer ?
#
loop_
_entity_poly.entity_id
_entity_poly.type
_entity_poly.pdbx_seq_one_letter_code
_entity_poly.pdbx_strand_id
1 'polypeptide(L)'
;MAGAGKEAYEKLLEALSEREELTTEDLMELSGLGKAELEAAVSTLEALGVVEREEGIIRWLGHQVRGRIVIIKGKVDYVIHNPFEVRVFGLEELRAMAKS
;
A
#
# COMPACT_ATOMS: atom_id res chain seq x y z
N MET A 1 8.83 -5.24 24.37
CA MET A 1 8.68 -3.89 23.80
C MET A 1 8.56 -3.95 22.27
N ALA A 2 7.57 -4.66 21.72
CA ALA A 2 7.42 -4.84 20.26
C ALA A 2 6.16 -4.16 19.67
N GLY A 3 5.37 -3.47 20.50
CA GLY A 3 4.07 -2.90 20.09
C GLY A 3 4.16 -1.56 19.36
N ALA A 4 5.07 -0.66 19.79
CA ALA A 4 5.15 0.70 19.24
C ALA A 4 5.70 0.76 17.80
N GLY A 5 6.63 -0.13 17.45
CA GLY A 5 7.20 -0.16 16.10
C GLY A 5 6.18 -0.63 15.05
N LYS A 6 5.43 -1.70 15.34
CA LYS A 6 4.45 -2.26 14.38
C LYS A 6 3.36 -1.26 14.00
N GLU A 7 2.83 -0.53 14.98
CA GLU A 7 1.78 0.47 14.75
C GLU A 7 2.27 1.63 13.87
N ALA A 8 3.50 2.09 14.05
CA ALA A 8 4.09 3.14 13.23
C ALA A 8 4.27 2.71 11.76
N TYR A 9 4.70 1.47 11.52
CA TYR A 9 4.78 0.90 10.17
C TYR A 9 3.40 0.68 9.52
N GLU A 10 2.38 0.34 10.31
CA GLU A 10 1.00 0.24 9.80
C GLU A 10 0.48 1.61 9.34
N LYS A 11 0.68 2.66 10.13
CA LYS A 11 0.32 4.04 9.76
C LYS A 11 1.08 4.55 8.53
N LEU A 12 2.35 4.16 8.37
CA LEU A 12 3.12 4.44 7.15
C LEU A 12 2.45 3.83 5.91
N LEU A 13 2.07 2.55 5.97
CA LEU A 13 1.42 1.86 4.85
C LEU A 13 0.03 2.43 4.55
N GLU A 14 -0.74 2.75 5.59
CA GLU A 14 -2.06 3.38 5.47
C GLU A 14 -1.94 4.73 4.76
N ALA A 15 -1.05 5.62 5.24
CA ALA A 15 -0.82 6.94 4.65
C ALA A 15 -0.42 6.86 3.16
N LEU A 16 0.51 5.96 2.81
CA LEU A 16 0.92 5.74 1.42
C LEU A 16 -0.23 5.22 0.55
N SER A 17 -1.04 4.30 1.08
CA SER A 17 -2.15 3.71 0.33
C SER A 17 -3.32 4.67 0.10
N GLU A 18 -3.53 5.64 0.99
CA GLU A 18 -4.64 6.59 0.90
C GLU A 18 -4.33 7.83 0.06
N ARG A 19 -3.07 8.31 0.11
CA ARG A 19 -2.71 9.62 -0.46
C ARG A 19 -1.86 9.54 -1.72
N GLU A 20 -1.40 8.35 -2.09
CA GLU A 20 -0.63 7.98 -3.29
C GLU A 20 0.72 8.69 -3.47
N GLU A 21 0.84 9.99 -3.18
CA GLU A 21 2.08 10.77 -3.29
C GLU A 21 2.29 11.60 -2.02
N LEU A 22 3.40 11.35 -1.32
CA LEU A 22 3.72 12.04 -0.06
C LEU A 22 5.20 12.40 0.01
N THR A 23 5.51 13.49 0.69
CA THR A 23 6.90 13.84 1.01
C THR A 23 7.41 13.02 2.19
N THR A 24 8.74 13.01 2.36
CA THR A 24 9.35 12.40 3.56
C THR A 24 8.84 13.06 4.85
N GLU A 25 8.58 14.36 4.84
CA GLU A 25 8.11 15.12 6.00
C GLU A 25 6.67 14.72 6.38
N ASP A 26 5.79 14.61 5.38
CA ASP A 26 4.40 14.16 5.60
C ASP A 26 4.37 12.75 6.21
N LEU A 27 5.18 11.83 5.68
CA LEU A 27 5.24 10.46 6.18
C LEU A 27 5.78 10.37 7.59
N MET A 28 6.74 11.21 7.97
CA MET A 28 7.21 11.28 9.36
C MET A 28 6.09 11.75 10.30
N GLU A 29 5.33 12.77 9.93
CA GLU A 29 4.23 13.29 10.74
C GLU A 29 3.10 12.27 10.90
N LEU A 30 2.71 11.59 9.80
CA LEU A 30 1.61 10.65 9.80
C LEU A 30 1.94 9.31 10.48
N SER A 31 3.16 8.79 10.28
CA SER A 31 3.57 7.50 10.85
C SER A 31 4.16 7.60 12.26
N GLY A 32 4.70 8.77 12.62
CA GLY A 32 5.48 8.97 13.85
C GLY A 32 6.89 8.35 13.81
N LEU A 33 7.33 7.85 12.64
CA LEU A 33 8.67 7.28 12.47
C LEU A 33 9.75 8.36 12.48
N GLY A 34 10.89 8.04 13.10
CA GLY A 34 12.09 8.86 12.97
C GLY A 34 12.67 8.80 11.55
N LYS A 35 13.41 9.82 11.13
CA LYS A 35 13.97 9.93 9.77
C LYS A 35 14.76 8.68 9.34
N ALA A 36 15.60 8.14 10.21
CA ALA A 36 16.41 6.95 9.89
C ALA A 36 15.56 5.69 9.71
N GLU A 37 14.51 5.52 10.51
CA GLU A 37 13.58 4.38 10.43
C GLU A 37 12.71 4.49 9.17
N LEU A 38 12.21 5.69 8.89
CA LEU A 38 11.42 5.95 7.68
C LEU A 38 12.25 5.71 6.41
N GLU A 39 13.49 6.21 6.34
CA GLU A 39 14.37 5.97 5.19
C GLU A 39 14.66 4.48 4.97
N ALA A 40 14.87 3.72 6.05
CA ALA A 40 15.04 2.26 5.95
C ALA A 40 13.74 1.58 5.46
N ALA A 41 12.58 2.02 5.95
CA ALA A 41 11.28 1.50 5.54
C ALA A 41 11.01 1.78 4.05
N VAL A 42 11.15 3.03 3.63
CA VAL A 42 10.95 3.46 2.24
C VAL A 42 11.92 2.75 1.30
N SER A 43 13.20 2.64 1.67
CA SER A 43 14.18 1.88 0.87
C SER A 43 13.78 0.40 0.71
N THR A 44 13.22 -0.19 1.77
CA THR A 44 12.71 -1.58 1.72
C THR A 44 11.50 -1.69 0.78
N LEU A 45 10.55 -0.75 0.87
CA LEU A 45 9.37 -0.70 0.02
C LEU A 45 9.76 -0.45 -1.45
N GLU A 46 10.77 0.39 -1.70
CA GLU A 46 11.29 0.68 -3.04
C GLU A 46 11.96 -0.56 -3.65
N ALA A 47 12.77 -1.28 -2.86
CA ALA A 47 13.36 -2.56 -3.28
C ALA A 47 12.31 -3.64 -3.57
N LEU A 48 11.15 -3.59 -2.91
CA LEU A 48 10.01 -4.46 -3.19
C LEU A 48 9.16 -3.99 -4.38
N GLY A 49 9.45 -2.82 -4.95
CA GLY A 49 8.72 -2.24 -6.08
C GLY A 49 7.31 -1.78 -5.73
N VAL A 50 7.02 -1.50 -4.46
CA VAL A 50 5.69 -1.02 -4.01
C VAL A 50 5.65 0.50 -3.84
N VAL A 51 6.81 1.16 -3.85
CA VAL A 51 6.93 2.63 -3.95
C VAL A 51 8.01 3.00 -4.97
N GLU A 52 7.94 4.23 -5.46
CA GLU A 52 8.97 4.89 -6.26
C GLU A 52 9.29 6.26 -5.63
N ARG A 53 10.57 6.65 -5.63
CA ARG A 53 11.00 7.96 -5.11
C ARG A 53 11.54 8.82 -6.24
N GLU A 54 10.93 9.99 -6.45
CA GLU A 54 11.33 10.94 -7.48
C GLU A 54 11.27 12.36 -6.92
N GLU A 55 12.34 13.13 -7.07
CA GLU A 55 12.44 14.54 -6.61
C GLU A 55 12.01 14.78 -5.13
N GLY A 56 12.18 13.78 -4.27
CA GLY A 56 11.80 13.87 -2.84
C GLY A 56 10.35 13.50 -2.53
N ILE A 57 9.56 13.16 -3.54
CA ILE A 57 8.21 12.61 -3.43
C ILE A 57 8.30 11.08 -3.43
N ILE A 58 7.56 10.44 -2.53
CA ILE A 58 7.40 9.00 -2.44
C ILE A 58 6.02 8.66 -2.99
N ARG A 59 6.00 8.00 -4.13
CA ARG A 59 4.79 7.54 -4.82
C ARG A 59 4.49 6.09 -4.46
N TRP A 60 3.28 5.81 -4.01
CA TRP A 60 2.76 4.48 -3.78
C TRP A 60 2.38 3.83 -5.12
N LEU A 61 3.06 2.75 -5.48
CA LEU A 61 2.76 1.94 -6.66
C LEU A 61 1.76 0.81 -6.34
N GLY A 62 1.55 0.51 -5.07
CA GLY A 62 0.78 -0.64 -4.62
C GLY A 62 1.47 -1.98 -4.86
N HIS A 63 0.79 -3.06 -4.51
CA HIS A 63 1.26 -4.39 -4.90
C HIS A 63 0.88 -4.65 -6.37
N GLN A 64 1.84 -4.56 -7.29
CA GLN A 64 1.62 -5.03 -8.66
C GLN A 64 1.44 -6.55 -8.67
N VAL A 65 0.19 -7.00 -8.79
CA VAL A 65 -0.13 -8.42 -8.99
C VAL A 65 0.08 -8.78 -10.47
N ARG A 66 1.34 -8.95 -10.90
CA ARG A 66 1.66 -9.44 -12.25
C ARG A 66 1.61 -10.97 -12.31
N GLY A 67 0.83 -11.51 -13.26
CA GLY A 67 0.82 -12.94 -13.57
C GLY A 67 0.19 -13.86 -12.51
N ARG A 68 -0.51 -13.31 -11.51
CA ARG A 68 -1.17 -14.06 -10.45
C ARG A 68 -2.69 -13.95 -10.57
N ILE A 69 -3.40 -15.03 -10.26
CA ILE A 69 -4.86 -15.04 -10.22
C ILE A 69 -5.30 -14.47 -8.86
N VAL A 70 -6.06 -13.37 -8.88
CA VAL A 70 -6.76 -12.87 -7.69
C VAL A 70 -8.13 -13.54 -7.62
N ILE A 71 -8.35 -14.32 -6.56
CA ILE A 71 -9.65 -14.95 -6.30
C ILE A 71 -10.39 -14.09 -5.29
N ILE A 72 -11.55 -13.58 -5.70
CA ILE A 72 -12.47 -12.85 -4.83
C ILE A 72 -13.62 -13.78 -4.44
N LYS A 73 -13.86 -13.94 -3.14
CA LYS A 73 -14.96 -14.73 -2.58
C LYS A 73 -15.95 -13.80 -1.89
N GLY A 74 -17.24 -14.01 -2.17
CA GLY A 74 -18.35 -13.23 -1.63
C GLY A 74 -19.36 -12.88 -2.73
N LYS A 75 -20.43 -12.19 -2.34
CA LYS A 75 -21.48 -11.78 -3.28
C LYS A 75 -21.10 -10.45 -3.93
N VAL A 76 -20.73 -10.49 -5.20
CA VAL A 76 -20.32 -9.32 -6.00
C VAL A 76 -21.55 -8.63 -6.57
N ASP A 77 -21.61 -7.30 -6.43
CA ASP A 77 -22.63 -6.44 -7.04
C ASP A 77 -22.20 -6.08 -8.46
N TYR A 78 -21.07 -5.40 -8.60
CA TYR A 78 -20.50 -5.02 -9.90
C TYR A 78 -18.97 -4.90 -9.87
N VAL A 79 -18.40 -4.93 -11.06
CA VAL A 79 -16.96 -4.80 -11.32
C VAL A 79 -16.76 -3.64 -12.30
N ILE A 80 -15.87 -2.72 -11.94
CA ILE A 80 -15.40 -1.65 -12.83
C ILE A 80 -13.96 -1.97 -13.20
N HIS A 81 -13.63 -1.96 -14.49
CA HIS A 81 -12.26 -2.19 -14.94
C HIS A 81 -11.83 -1.18 -16.02
N ASN A 82 -10.55 -0.82 -15.97
CA ASN A 82 -9.83 -0.11 -17.02
C ASN A 82 -8.44 -0.79 -17.23
N PRO A 83 -7.62 -0.37 -18.20
CA PRO A 83 -6.31 -1.00 -18.45
C PRO A 83 -5.33 -0.98 -17.27
N PHE A 84 -5.57 -0.15 -16.25
CA PHE A 84 -4.68 0.08 -15.12
C PHE A 84 -5.26 -0.41 -13.78
N GLU A 85 -6.58 -0.49 -13.64
CA GLU A 85 -7.26 -0.76 -12.36
C GLU A 85 -8.49 -1.65 -12.53
N VAL A 86 -8.74 -2.52 -11.54
CA VAL A 86 -9.99 -3.26 -11.36
C VAL A 86 -10.56 -2.99 -9.97
N ARG A 87 -11.78 -2.47 -9.88
CA ARG A 87 -12.53 -2.28 -8.64
C ARG A 87 -13.68 -3.27 -8.55
N VAL A 88 -13.79 -3.96 -7.41
CA VAL A 88 -14.82 -4.99 -7.18
C VAL A 88 -15.64 -4.61 -5.97
N PHE A 89 -16.96 -4.47 -6.17
CA PHE A 89 -17.89 -4.04 -5.14
C PHE A 89 -18.71 -5.24 -4.65
N GLY A 90 -18.68 -5.47 -3.34
CA GLY A 90 -19.45 -6.52 -2.69
C GLY A 90 -20.74 -5.99 -2.12
N LEU A 91 -21.80 -6.80 -2.17
CA LEU A 91 -22.99 -6.59 -1.33
C LEU A 91 -22.72 -6.97 0.14
N GLU A 92 -21.65 -7.73 0.36
CA GLU A 92 -21.12 -8.17 1.66
C GLU A 92 -19.59 -8.05 1.65
N GLU A 93 -18.95 -8.30 2.79
CA GLU A 93 -17.49 -8.30 2.90
C GLU A 93 -16.86 -9.31 1.91
N LEU A 94 -15.95 -8.80 1.08
CA LEU A 94 -15.24 -9.61 0.09
C LEU A 94 -13.89 -10.07 0.64
N ARG A 95 -13.52 -11.33 0.35
CA ARG A 95 -12.19 -11.86 0.67
C ARG A 95 -11.39 -12.06 -0.61
N ALA A 96 -10.23 -11.41 -0.68
CA ALA A 96 -9.29 -11.57 -1.79
C ALA A 96 -8.13 -12.49 -1.41
N MET A 97 -7.72 -13.36 -2.32
CA MET A 97 -6.54 -14.19 -2.19
C MET A 97 -5.76 -14.20 -3.51
N ALA A 98 -4.45 -13.99 -3.44
CA ALA A 98 -3.57 -14.18 -4.58
C ALA A 98 -3.15 -15.66 -4.67
N LYS A 99 -3.30 -16.27 -5.84
CA LYS A 99 -2.69 -17.58 -6.16
C LYS A 99 -1.39 -17.39 -6.94
N SER A 100 -0.37 -18.15 -6.53
CA SER A 100 0.88 -18.38 -7.26
C SER A 100 0.70 -19.39 -8.39
#